data_AF-A0ABD5ILE4-F1
#
_entry.id   AF-A0ABD5ILE4-F1
#
_cell.length_a   1.000
_cell.length_b   1.000
_cell.length_c   1.000
_cell.angle_alpha   90.00
_cell.angle_beta   90.00
_cell.angle_gamma   90.00
#
_symmetry.space_group_name_H-M   'P 1'
#
loop_
_entity.id
_entity.type
_entity.pdbx_description
1 polymer ?
#
loop_
_entity_poly.entity_id
_entity_poly.type
_entity_poly.pdbx_seq_one_letter_code
_entity_poly.pdbx_strand_id
1 'polypeptide(L)' 'MYCAEEMVALVCDDRLFVKPTPGGKAFLNEYSEAPPYPGAKPCFVIPEEKWGDSAWLSQLIALTYAQLPAAKKKVSKKPT' A
#
# COMPACT_ATOMS: atom_id res chain seq x y z
N MET A 1 -9.21 -0.26 -0.65
CA MET A 1 -8.62 -1.59 -0.88
C MET A 1 -8.08 -2.13 0.43
N TYR A 2 -8.57 -3.32 0.81
CA TYR A 2 -8.25 -3.96 2.08
C TYR A 2 -7.43 -5.23 1.84
N CYS A 3 -6.45 -5.47 2.70
CA CYS A 3 -5.68 -6.71 2.76
C CYS A 3 -5.77 -7.24 4.19
N ALA A 4 -6.32 -8.46 4.36
CA ALA A 4 -6.51 -9.08 5.67
C ALA A 4 -7.08 -8.11 6.73
N GLU A 5 -8.22 -7.51 6.40
CA GLU A 5 -8.99 -6.57 7.25
C GLU A 5 -8.34 -5.18 7.45
N GLU A 6 -7.13 -4.96 6.95
CA GLU A 6 -6.43 -3.68 7.04
C GLU A 6 -6.53 -2.88 5.74
N MET A 7 -6.83 -1.57 5.85
CA MET A 7 -6.81 -0.68 4.69
C MET A 7 -5.36 -0.37 4.28
N VAL A 8 -4.96 -0.84 3.10
CA VAL A 8 -3.60 -0.69 2.55
C VAL A 8 -3.52 0.39 1.47
N ALA A 9 -4.59 0.56 0.71
CA ALA A 9 -4.67 1.46 -0.43
C ALA A 9 -6.11 1.94 -0.62
N LEU A 10 -6.28 3.02 -1.38
CA LEU A 10 -7.57 3.60 -1.74
C LEU A 10 -7.52 4.19 -3.15
N VAL A 11 -8.67 4.26 -3.80
CA VAL A 11 -8.82 4.90 -5.11
C VAL A 11 -9.73 6.10 -4.92
N CYS A 12 -9.23 7.29 -5.29
CA CYS A 12 -9.97 8.55 -5.25
C CYS A 12 -9.64 9.35 -6.50
N ASP A 13 -10.64 9.97 -7.12
CA ASP A 13 -10.44 10.86 -8.29
C ASP A 13 -9.60 10.20 -9.42
N ASP A 14 -9.94 8.96 -9.77
CA ASP A 14 -9.20 8.14 -10.76
C ASP A 14 -7.69 8.00 -10.45
N ARG A 15 -7.33 8.01 -9.17
CA ARG A 15 -5.94 7.84 -8.74
C ARG A 15 -5.83 6.76 -7.68
N LEU A 16 -4.84 5.89 -7.83
CA LEU A 16 -4.51 4.87 -6.86
C LEU A 16 -3.55 5.44 -5.81
N PHE A 17 -3.96 5.35 -4.55
CA PHE A 17 -3.19 5.79 -3.39
C PHE A 17 -2.80 4.61 -2.51
N VAL A 18 -1.55 4.54 -2.08
CA VAL A 18 -1.03 3.53 -1.15
C VAL A 18 -0.54 4.22 0.11
N LYS A 19 -0.80 3.62 1.28
CA LYS A 19 -0.36 4.20 2.55
C LYS A 19 1.16 4.43 2.57
N PRO A 20 1.62 5.57 3.13
CA PRO A 20 3.04 5.88 3.19
C PRO A 20 3.71 5.00 4.24
N THR A 21 4.42 3.97 3.80
CA THR A 21 5.18 3.06 4.66
C THR A 21 6.67 3.12 4.31
N PRO A 22 7.59 2.91 5.29
CA PRO A 22 9.02 2.84 5.00
C PRO A 22 9.40 1.86 3.88
N GLY A 23 8.74 0.71 3.82
CA GLY A 23 8.94 -0.32 2.80
C GLY A 23 8.43 0.10 1.44
N GLY A 24 7.24 0.70 1.38
CA GLY A 24 6.74 1.30 0.14
C GLY A 24 7.66 2.42 -0.37
N LYS A 25 8.18 3.27 0.54
CA LYS A 25 9.13 4.33 0.21
C LYS A 25 10.41 3.79 -0.42
N ALA A 26 11.00 2.76 0.20
CA ALA A 26 12.21 2.12 -0.31
C ALA A 26 11.96 1.39 -1.64
N PHE A 27 10.78 0.81 -1.83
CA PHE A 27 10.42 0.09 -3.05
C PHE A 27 10.16 1.01 -4.24
N LEU A 28 9.50 2.14 -4.01
CA LEU A 28 9.19 3.11 -5.05
C LEU A 28 10.45 3.84 -5.55
N ASN A 29 11.45 4.03 -4.67
CA ASN A 29 12.69 4.79 -4.89
C ASN A 29 12.44 6.28 -5.18
N GLU A 30 11.66 6.60 -6.21
CA GLU A 30 11.03 7.90 -6.46
C GLU A 30 9.51 7.78 -6.32
N TYR A 31 8.91 8.69 -5.56
CA TYR A 31 7.48 8.65 -5.28
C TYR A 31 6.90 10.05 -5.14
N SER A 32 5.63 10.19 -5.50
CA SER A 32 4.83 11.39 -5.26
C SER A 32 3.87 11.14 -4.11
N GLU A 33 3.67 12.14 -3.25
CA GLU A 33 2.69 12.09 -2.17
C GLU A 33 1.60 13.14 -2.40
N ALA A 34 0.34 12.74 -2.25
CA ALA A 34 -0.78 13.66 -2.27
C ALA A 34 -1.88 13.19 -1.32
N PRO A 35 -2.66 14.10 -0.72
CA PRO A 35 -3.83 13.71 0.03
C PRO A 35 -4.89 13.14 -0.95
N PRO A 36 -5.49 11.97 -0.67
CA PRO A 36 -6.51 11.36 -1.52
C PRO A 36 -7.80 12.17 -1.60
N TYR A 37 -8.06 13.02 -0.60
CA TYR A 37 -9.16 13.97 -0.55
C TYR A 37 -8.82 15.10 0.44
N PRO A 38 -9.52 16.25 0.41
CA PRO A 38 -9.28 17.37 1.31
C PRO A 38 -9.32 16.95 2.80
N GLY A 39 -8.27 17.29 3.55
CA GLY A 39 -8.14 16.93 4.97
C GLY A 39 -7.57 15.52 5.25
N ALA A 40 -7.30 14.71 4.23
CA ALA A 40 -6.64 13.43 4.39
C ALA A 40 -5.13 13.56 4.61
N LYS A 41 -4.52 12.53 5.20
CA LYS A 41 -3.06 12.42 5.25
C LYS A 41 -2.51 12.08 3.86
N PRO A 42 -1.34 12.64 3.47
CA PRO A 42 -0.68 12.29 2.22
C PRO A 42 -0.46 10.78 2.11
N CYS A 43 -0.68 10.26 0.91
CA CYS A 43 -0.43 8.86 0.55
C CYS A 43 0.40 8.83 -0.74
N PHE A 44 1.09 7.71 -1.00
CA PHE A 44 1.81 7.51 -2.24
C PHE A 44 0.83 7.48 -3.41
N VAL A 45 1.07 8.31 -4.41
CA VAL A 45 0.32 8.33 -5.67
C VAL A 45 1.00 7.34 -6.60
N ILE A 46 0.27 6.30 -7.00
CA ILE A 46 0.80 5.29 -7.90
C ILE A 46 0.54 5.74 -9.34
N PRO A 47 1.61 5.85 -10.17
CA PRO A 47 1.45 6.29 -11.55
C PRO A 47 0.65 5.26 -12.35
N GLU A 48 -0.20 5.74 -13.25
CA GLU A 48 -1.09 4.92 -14.09
C GLU A 48 -0.34 3.85 -14.90
N GLU A 49 0.90 4.14 -15.31
CA GLU A 49 1.77 3.20 -16.04
C GLU A 49 2.04 1.90 -15.25
N LYS A 50 1.99 1.96 -13.92
CA LYS A 50 2.24 0.80 -13.05
C LYS A 50 0.97 0.02 -12.76
N TRP A 51 -0.21 0.50 -13.17
CA TRP A 51 -1.46 -0.19 -12.86
C TRP A 51 -1.60 -1.52 -13.58
N GLY A 52 -1.00 -1.65 -14.76
CA GLY A 52 -0.96 -2.91 -15.52
C GLY A 52 0.01 -3.96 -14.95
N ASP A 53 0.94 -3.56 -14.09
CA ASP A 53 1.93 -4.46 -13.50
C ASP A 53 1.43 -5.03 -12.17
N SER A 54 0.63 -6.09 -12.29
CA SER A 54 0.03 -6.77 -11.13
C SER A 54 1.07 -7.34 -10.15
N ALA A 55 2.23 -7.80 -10.63
CA ALA A 55 3.28 -8.34 -9.78
C ALA A 55 3.94 -7.24 -8.96
N TRP A 56 4.26 -6.12 -9.61
CA TRP A 56 4.83 -4.93 -8.96
C TRP A 56 3.86 -4.34 -7.92
N LEU A 57 2.58 -4.18 -8.28
CA LEU A 57 1.55 -3.70 -7.35
C LEU A 57 1.37 -4.63 -6.15
N SER A 58 1.33 -5.94 -6.38
CA SER A 58 1.21 -6.93 -5.32
C SER A 58 2.38 -6.84 -4.34
N GLN A 59 3.60 -6.64 -4.84
CA GLN A 59 4.77 -6.45 -4.00
C GLN A 59 4.69 -5.18 -3.15
N LEU A 60 4.30 -4.05 -3.75
CA LEU A 60 4.10 -2.80 -3.02
C LEU A 60 3.04 -2.93 -1.92
N ILE A 61 1.91 -3.58 -2.23
CA ILE A 61 0.83 -3.80 -1.26
C ILE A 61 1.28 -4.73 -0.13
N ALA A 62 2.02 -5.81 -0.43
CA ALA A 62 2.54 -6.72 0.58
C ALA A 62 3.53 -6.02 1.54
N LEU A 63 4.44 -5.20 0.99
CA LEU A 63 5.36 -4.39 1.79
C LEU A 63 4.63 -3.38 2.67
N THR A 64 3.61 -2.73 2.10
CA THR A 64 2.76 -1.77 2.82
C THR A 64 2.03 -2.47 3.96
N TYR A 65 1.36 -3.59 3.68
CA TYR A 65 0.63 -4.37 4.67
C TYR A 65 1.53 -4.80 5.83
N ALA A 66 2.71 -5.36 5.55
CA ALA A 66 3.65 -5.87 6.56
C ALA A 66 4.10 -4.81 7.59
N GLN A 67 3.95 -3.52 7.27
CA GLN A 67 4.40 -2.41 8.11
C GLN A 67 3.25 -1.62 8.74
N LEU A 68 2.00 -2.06 8.56
CA LEU A 68 0.86 -1.43 9.24
C LEU A 68 0.82 -1.78 10.74
N PRO A 69 0.31 -0.88 11.61
CA PRO A 69 0.32 -1.06 13.06
C PRO A 69 -0.35 -2.35 13.56
N ALA A 70 -1.34 -2.88 12.83
CA ALA A 70 -2.04 -4.12 13.15
C ALA A 70 -1.53 -5.35 12.36
N ALA A 71 -0.50 -5.21 11.52
CA ALA A 71 0.18 -6.33 10.88
C ALA A 71 1.12 -7.10 11.84
N LYS A 72 0.78 -7.13 13.13
CA LYS A 72 1.42 -8.06 14.09
C LYS A 72 0.82 -9.46 13.91
N LYS A 73 1.38 -10.15 12.91
CA LYS A 73 1.58 -11.61 12.79
C LYS A 73 0.41 -12.51 13.21
N LYS A 74 -0.39 -12.98 12.24
CA LYS A 74 -0.89 -14.36 12.30
C LYS A 74 0.28 -15.27 11.91
N VAL A 75 1.12 -15.63 12.89
CA VAL A 75 2.03 -16.79 12.74
C VAL A 75 1.13 -18.00 12.57
N SER A 76 0.97 -18.49 11.33
CA SER A 76 0.39 -19.79 11.07
C SER A 76 1.34 -20.84 11.67
N LYS A 77 1.00 -21.35 12.86
CA LYS A 77 1.60 -22.59 13.36
C LYS A 77 1.28 -23.68 12.35
N LYS A 78 2.30 -24.29 11.74
CA LYS A 78 2.14 -25.53 10.97
C LYS A 78 1.47 -26.57 11.89
N PRO A 79 0.37 -27.21 11.49
CA PRO A 79 -0.05 -28.44 12.16
C PRO A 79 0.96 -29.54 11.84
N THR A 80 1.30 -30.28 12.89
CA THR A 80 2.19 -31.44 12.98
C THR A 80 1.89 -32.52 11.96
#